data_AF-A0A9D1L1M7-F1
#
_entry.id   AF-A0A9D1L1M7-F1
#
_cell.length_a   1.000
_cell.length_b   1.000
_cell.length_c   1.000
_cell.angle_alpha   90.00
_cell.angle_beta   90.00
_cell.angle_gamma   90.00
#
_symmetry.space_group_name_H-M   'P 1'
#
loop_
_entity.id
_entity.type
_entity.pdbx_description
1 polymer ?
#
loop_
_entity_poly.entity_id
_entity_poly.type
_entity_poly.pdbx_seq_one_letter_code
_entity_poly.pdbx_strand_id
1 'polypeptide(L)'
;MEIKYDLLPKLKTRKHNLRVEIDLYPYATELYEELDNIGIIERVKEIPQLGVIKVKKKLAKTRFDYVMLQLYLHKLIKTHLQGDLRFTYNNYINSKEFRNDYVYPDKKNKPSMGDILQLLTIVYNVGHFYNTFTASRAITMLAEEDIAFRDVVINACKDERYQCAAKVILESKNYQRFHLLNSILILEQCDKSKQAISVALEILYSYINEQSLSEESKLKYAFAIFRNIRTVSYMAYDLQIAETPLTIDLCNEKAMLLLLKELLSEYNNNQSSNHLVASITKLLDDTVYNENSNAICYYKISRKMVSMITKTPDYVDVSYYNDLFINKASVLNQAHTHKRDYVQSQILKLTFSTEQRWISEALLSELESINNTRVGYYDRHSGEQTILVSIKGTCNADTKRYAAYKTLKCTVNYLRRIPNISPYDSRFLLAVKFFLFYLFDENPVVIKPTINRDICVLCTRGKNTRIKELQSLLKSSIGNEDENHEVEFLLSQLIDDTVNDTTITIPASILVYQKDAIGRKLSEFDGMIVHPMRKVNQVIFLEAKNRDKKPSFGKNCLIEKLDKFSIEYVSDDIKIVDYDAYWKYSIK
;
A
#
# COMPACT_ATOMS: atom_id res chain seq x y z
N MET A 1 -5.49 35.72 15.27
CA MET A 1 -5.84 36.14 13.89
C MET A 1 -7.10 35.40 13.45
N GLU A 2 -8.00 36.03 12.71
CA GLU A 2 -9.19 35.38 12.11
C GLU A 2 -8.97 35.10 10.62
N ILE A 3 -9.27 33.88 10.18
CA ILE A 3 -9.21 33.47 8.77
C ILE A 3 -10.62 33.08 8.32
N LYS A 4 -11.15 33.81 7.32
CA LYS A 4 -12.39 33.43 6.63
C LYS A 4 -12.06 32.50 5.48
N TYR A 5 -12.60 31.29 5.50
CA TYR A 5 -12.28 30.26 4.51
C TYR A 5 -13.52 29.54 4.01
N ASP A 6 -13.50 29.11 2.74
CA ASP A 6 -14.52 28.25 2.18
C ASP A 6 -14.02 26.80 2.23
N LEU A 7 -14.54 26.00 3.16
CA LEU A 7 -14.15 24.60 3.30
C LEU A 7 -14.64 23.73 2.12
N LEU A 8 -15.68 24.20 1.41
CA LEU A 8 -16.39 23.44 0.38
C LEU A 8 -16.70 24.32 -0.84
N PRO A 9 -15.68 24.81 -1.56
CA PRO A 9 -15.91 25.63 -2.76
C PRO A 9 -16.72 24.87 -3.82
N LYS A 10 -16.64 23.53 -3.86
CA LYS A 10 -17.39 22.67 -4.80
C LYS A 10 -17.64 21.28 -4.19
N LEU A 11 -18.88 20.80 -4.28
CA LEU A 11 -19.33 19.48 -3.77
C LEU A 11 -20.08 18.69 -4.86
N LYS A 12 -20.17 17.37 -4.66
CA LYS A 12 -21.08 16.50 -5.42
C LYS A 12 -22.49 16.67 -4.82
N THR A 13 -23.38 17.34 -5.56
CA THR A 13 -24.85 17.29 -5.39
C THR A 13 -25.51 17.84 -4.10
N ARG A 14 -24.80 18.44 -3.13
CA ARG A 14 -25.40 19.17 -1.98
C ARG A 14 -24.58 20.43 -1.65
N LYS A 15 -25.26 21.44 -1.07
CA LYS A 15 -24.85 22.85 -0.78
C LYS A 15 -23.39 23.24 -1.10
N HIS A 16 -23.24 24.32 -1.87
CA HIS A 16 -21.95 24.92 -2.19
C HIS A 16 -21.59 26.05 -1.20
N ASN A 17 -20.29 26.26 -0.97
CA ASN A 17 -19.70 27.39 -0.24
C ASN A 17 -19.93 27.38 1.28
N LEU A 18 -19.37 26.38 1.98
CA LEU A 18 -19.35 26.38 3.45
C LEU A 18 -18.29 27.37 3.94
N ARG A 19 -18.71 28.64 4.10
CA ARG A 19 -17.87 29.70 4.66
C ARG A 19 -17.81 29.58 6.17
N VAL A 20 -16.59 29.45 6.70
CA VAL A 20 -16.32 29.36 8.12
C VAL A 20 -15.31 30.41 8.53
N GLU A 21 -15.32 30.73 9.82
CA GLU A 21 -14.32 31.58 10.46
C GLU A 21 -13.45 30.72 11.36
N ILE A 22 -12.14 30.79 11.17
CA ILE A 22 -11.14 30.00 11.90
C ILE A 22 -10.29 30.96 12.72
N ASP A 23 -10.21 30.71 14.02
CA ASP A 23 -9.49 31.59 14.95
C ASP A 23 -8.14 30.96 15.27
N LEU A 24 -7.06 31.61 14.84
CA LEU A 24 -5.71 31.23 15.26
C LEU A 24 -5.38 31.90 16.60
N TYR A 25 -4.95 31.08 17.56
CA TYR A 25 -4.44 31.53 18.85
C TYR A 25 -3.10 32.26 18.70
N PRO A 26 -2.61 32.96 19.75
CA PRO A 26 -1.37 33.73 19.65
C PRO A 26 -0.17 32.93 19.13
N TYR A 27 0.03 31.69 19.60
CA TYR A 27 1.10 30.81 19.11
C TYR A 27 0.94 30.45 17.64
N ALA A 28 -0.26 30.05 17.23
CA ALA A 28 -0.52 29.68 15.84
C ALA A 28 -0.45 30.89 14.90
N THR A 29 -0.80 32.08 15.38
CA THR A 29 -0.65 33.34 14.64
C THR A 29 0.82 33.66 14.42
N GLU A 30 1.64 33.64 15.48
CA GLU A 30 3.09 33.89 15.39
C GLU A 30 3.77 32.89 14.45
N LEU A 31 3.45 31.60 14.54
CA LEU A 31 3.95 30.58 13.62
C LEU A 31 3.50 30.85 12.17
N TYR A 32 2.23 31.15 11.96
CA TYR A 32 1.68 31.36 10.61
C TYR A 32 2.36 32.56 9.94
N GLU A 33 2.48 33.69 10.64
CA GLU A 33 3.14 34.89 10.13
C GLU A 33 4.59 34.63 9.77
N GLU A 34 5.32 33.89 10.63
CA GLU A 34 6.72 33.54 10.35
C GLU A 34 6.85 32.67 9.10
N LEU A 35 5.98 31.66 8.94
CA LEU A 35 5.97 30.80 7.76
C LEU A 35 5.54 31.55 6.49
N ASP A 36 4.64 32.53 6.61
CA ASP A 36 4.18 33.36 5.50
C ASP A 36 5.30 34.28 5.01
N ASN A 37 6.05 34.89 5.95
CA ASN A 37 7.19 35.76 5.65
C ASN A 37 8.27 35.06 4.81
N ILE A 38 8.49 33.75 5.03
CA ILE A 38 9.44 32.94 4.25
C ILE A 38 8.78 32.22 3.06
N GLY A 39 7.52 32.53 2.72
CA GLY A 39 6.80 32.02 1.55
C GLY A 39 6.28 30.59 1.66
N ILE A 40 6.32 29.98 2.84
CA ILE A 40 5.90 28.58 3.03
C ILE A 40 4.38 28.44 3.01
N ILE A 41 3.63 29.43 3.50
CA ILE A 41 2.17 29.41 3.44
C ILE A 41 1.68 29.41 1.97
N GLU A 42 2.26 30.27 1.13
CA GLU A 42 1.95 30.29 -0.31
C GLU A 42 2.31 28.96 -0.98
N ARG A 43 3.45 28.36 -0.63
CA ARG A 43 3.81 27.01 -1.10
C ARG A 43 2.74 25.97 -0.73
N VAL A 44 2.26 25.97 0.51
CA VAL A 44 1.25 25.00 1.00
C VAL A 44 -0.11 25.17 0.31
N LYS A 45 -0.46 26.38 -0.12
CA LYS A 45 -1.65 26.64 -0.95
C LYS A 45 -1.55 26.05 -2.35
N GLU A 46 -0.35 25.73 -2.83
CA GLU A 46 -0.18 25.11 -4.14
C GLU A 46 -0.01 23.59 -4.10
N ILE A 47 0.43 23.02 -2.97
CA ILE A 47 0.69 21.58 -2.87
C ILE A 47 -0.63 20.81 -2.94
N PRO A 48 -0.81 19.91 -3.93
CA PRO A 48 -1.99 19.05 -3.98
C PRO A 48 -2.04 18.09 -2.78
N GLN A 49 -3.20 17.98 -2.13
CA GLN A 49 -3.41 17.09 -0.99
C GLN A 49 -3.03 15.64 -1.29
N LEU A 50 -3.46 15.14 -2.47
CA LEU A 50 -3.24 13.77 -2.91
C LEU A 50 -2.01 13.62 -3.82
N GLY A 51 -1.19 14.66 -3.97
CA GLY A 51 0.02 14.67 -4.79
C GLY A 51 -0.23 14.19 -6.22
N VAL A 52 0.40 13.07 -6.59
CA VAL A 52 0.31 12.48 -7.93
C VAL A 52 -1.07 11.89 -8.25
N ILE A 53 -1.93 11.61 -7.26
CA ILE A 53 -3.24 10.99 -7.52
C ILE A 53 -4.09 11.92 -8.38
N LYS A 54 -4.64 11.39 -9.49
CA LYS A 54 -5.48 12.17 -10.41
C LYS A 54 -6.85 12.42 -9.79
N VAL A 55 -7.17 13.70 -9.61
CA VAL A 55 -8.48 14.16 -9.09
C VAL A 55 -9.16 15.04 -10.14
N LYS A 56 -10.49 14.95 -10.24
CA LYS A 56 -11.26 15.91 -11.06
C LYS A 56 -10.99 17.31 -10.54
N LYS A 57 -10.60 18.25 -11.42
CA LYS A 57 -10.20 19.63 -11.05
C LYS A 57 -11.16 20.33 -10.07
N LYS A 58 -12.47 20.06 -10.17
CA LYS A 58 -13.49 20.62 -9.28
C LYS A 58 -13.46 20.10 -7.83
N LEU A 59 -12.86 18.92 -7.59
CA LEU A 59 -12.72 18.29 -6.28
C LEU A 59 -11.28 18.35 -5.76
N ALA A 60 -10.36 18.96 -6.52
CA ALA A 60 -8.97 19.06 -6.12
C ALA A 60 -8.87 19.91 -4.85
N LYS A 61 -8.12 19.40 -3.88
CA LYS A 61 -7.82 20.06 -2.61
C LYS A 61 -6.32 20.22 -2.47
N THR A 62 -5.93 21.28 -1.81
CA THR A 62 -4.55 21.62 -1.46
C THR A 62 -4.26 21.17 -0.03
N ARG A 63 -2.99 21.13 0.36
CA ARG A 63 -2.61 20.94 1.77
C ARG A 63 -3.16 22.08 2.63
N PHE A 64 -3.28 23.29 2.10
CA PHE A 64 -3.88 24.42 2.81
C PHE A 64 -5.36 24.21 3.12
N ASP A 65 -6.17 23.77 2.14
CA ASP A 65 -7.59 23.40 2.37
C ASP A 65 -7.71 22.42 3.54
N TYR A 66 -6.78 21.47 3.58
CA TYR A 66 -6.75 20.42 4.57
C TYR A 66 -6.39 20.92 5.98
N VAL A 67 -5.45 21.86 6.08
CA VAL A 67 -5.12 22.56 7.34
C VAL A 67 -6.33 23.34 7.84
N MET A 68 -6.99 24.10 6.95
CA MET A 68 -8.18 24.88 7.32
C MET A 68 -9.30 23.99 7.86
N LEU A 69 -9.57 22.83 7.24
CA LEU A 69 -10.56 21.89 7.74
C LEU A 69 -10.22 21.37 9.14
N GLN A 70 -8.97 20.95 9.38
CA GLN A 70 -8.55 20.46 10.70
C GLN A 70 -8.69 21.54 11.78
N LEU A 71 -8.26 22.77 11.49
CA LEU A 71 -8.39 23.90 12.41
C LEU A 71 -9.86 24.22 12.71
N TYR A 72 -10.74 24.12 11.72
CA TYR A 72 -12.18 24.26 11.92
C TYR A 72 -12.76 23.16 12.82
N LEU A 73 -12.38 21.89 12.62
CA LEU A 73 -12.83 20.80 13.49
C LEU A 73 -12.31 20.98 14.94
N HIS A 74 -11.09 21.46 15.11
CA HIS A 74 -10.57 21.85 16.43
C HIS A 74 -11.39 22.97 17.08
N LYS A 75 -11.83 23.97 16.31
CA LYS A 75 -12.75 25.02 16.79
C LYS A 75 -14.08 24.42 17.26
N LEU A 76 -14.70 23.54 16.48
CA LEU A 76 -15.94 22.86 16.89
C LEU A 76 -15.80 22.09 18.21
N ILE A 77 -14.72 21.34 18.38
CA ILE A 77 -14.44 20.60 19.63
C ILE A 77 -14.27 21.55 20.80
N LYS A 78 -13.52 22.65 20.61
CA LYS A 78 -13.32 23.64 21.66
C LYS A 78 -14.62 24.30 22.10
N THR A 79 -15.52 24.57 21.16
CA THR A 79 -16.77 25.26 21.49
C THR A 79 -17.79 24.33 22.14
N HIS A 80 -17.84 23.06 21.72
CA HIS A 80 -19.00 22.20 22.02
C HIS A 80 -18.69 20.94 22.85
N LEU A 81 -17.45 20.47 22.86
CA LEU A 81 -17.11 19.13 23.39
C LEU A 81 -16.10 19.16 24.55
N GLN A 82 -15.76 20.33 25.10
CA GLN A 82 -14.76 20.42 26.19
C GLN A 82 -15.09 19.54 27.39
N GLY A 83 -16.37 19.45 27.76
CA GLY A 83 -16.83 18.63 28.90
C GLY A 83 -16.77 17.13 28.66
N ASP A 84 -16.57 16.69 27.42
CA ASP A 84 -16.48 15.27 27.05
C ASP A 84 -15.01 14.79 26.97
N LEU A 85 -14.02 15.70 27.03
CA LEU A 85 -12.60 15.38 26.88
C LEU A 85 -11.91 15.12 28.22
N ARG A 86 -10.90 14.24 28.21
CA ARG A 86 -9.98 14.01 29.34
C ARG A 86 -9.25 15.28 29.76
N PHE A 87 -8.70 15.99 28.76
CA PHE A 87 -8.06 17.28 28.92
C PHE A 87 -8.70 18.28 27.98
N THR A 88 -9.21 19.37 28.55
CA THR A 88 -9.79 20.49 27.79
C THR A 88 -8.74 21.21 26.96
N TYR A 89 -9.14 21.96 25.94
CA TYR A 89 -8.23 22.73 25.09
C TYR A 89 -7.51 23.85 25.86
N ASN A 90 -8.05 24.24 27.03
CA ASN A 90 -7.46 25.25 27.91
C ASN A 90 -6.44 24.65 28.90
N ASN A 91 -6.24 23.33 28.92
CA ASN A 91 -5.23 22.71 29.78
C ASN A 91 -3.83 23.09 29.31
N TYR A 92 -3.00 23.63 30.21
CA TYR A 92 -1.61 23.93 29.92
C TYR A 92 -0.72 22.68 29.89
N ILE A 93 0.29 22.74 29.02
CA ILE A 93 1.34 21.72 28.88
C ILE A 93 2.61 22.22 29.57
N ASN A 94 3.25 21.37 30.36
CA ASN A 94 4.52 21.71 31.00
C ASN A 94 5.70 21.48 30.05
N SER A 95 6.73 22.33 30.11
CA SER A 95 7.91 22.20 29.23
C SER A 95 8.61 20.85 29.39
N LYS A 96 8.58 20.28 30.61
CA LYS A 96 9.12 18.96 30.93
C LYS A 96 8.39 17.79 30.24
N GLU A 97 7.19 18.00 29.71
CA GLU A 97 6.52 16.98 28.90
C GLU A 97 7.21 16.77 27.55
N PHE A 98 7.92 17.78 27.03
CA PHE A 98 8.69 17.66 25.79
C PHE A 98 10.04 16.99 26.05
N ARG A 99 10.81 17.52 27.00
CA ARG A 99 12.09 16.99 27.49
C ARG A 99 12.47 17.63 28.82
N ASN A 100 13.28 16.94 29.63
CA ASN A 100 13.60 17.35 31.00
C ASN A 100 14.37 18.69 31.08
N ASP A 101 15.20 18.98 30.08
CA ASP A 101 16.06 20.17 29.97
C ASP A 101 15.37 21.35 29.26
N TYR A 102 14.17 21.16 28.70
CA TYR A 102 13.48 22.23 27.99
C TYR A 102 12.78 23.21 28.92
N VAL A 103 12.99 24.49 28.62
CA VAL A 103 12.35 25.61 29.29
C VAL A 103 11.79 26.54 28.22
N TYR A 104 10.56 26.99 28.43
CA TYR A 104 9.95 27.97 27.52
C TYR A 104 10.77 29.26 27.49
N PRO A 105 11.04 29.81 26.29
CA PRO A 105 11.66 31.13 26.13
C PRO A 105 11.01 32.22 27.00
N ASP A 106 9.66 32.30 26.99
CA ASP A 106 8.90 33.09 27.96
C ASP A 106 8.16 32.17 28.95
N LYS A 107 8.55 32.24 30.23
CA LYS A 107 7.98 31.43 31.31
C LYS A 107 6.54 31.80 31.67
N LYS A 108 6.10 33.02 31.36
CA LYS A 108 4.74 33.50 31.68
C LYS A 108 3.72 33.04 30.65
N ASN A 109 4.17 32.81 29.42
CA ASN A 109 3.33 32.34 28.34
C ASN A 109 3.50 30.82 28.20
N LYS A 110 2.62 30.01 28.81
CA LYS A 110 2.65 28.55 28.64
C LYS A 110 1.65 28.13 27.57
N PRO A 111 2.00 27.23 26.63
CA PRO A 111 1.06 26.76 25.62
C PRO A 111 -0.04 25.91 26.26
N SER A 112 -1.26 26.16 25.82
CA SER A 112 -2.41 25.31 26.08
C SER A 112 -2.45 24.12 25.13
N MET A 113 -3.25 23.11 25.44
CA MET A 113 -3.56 21.99 24.55
C MET A 113 -4.06 22.48 23.18
N GLY A 114 -4.89 23.53 23.16
CA GLY A 114 -5.35 24.16 21.95
C GLY A 114 -4.22 24.76 21.11
N ASP A 115 -3.22 25.38 21.75
CA ASP A 115 -2.03 25.89 21.07
C ASP A 115 -1.22 24.75 20.45
N ILE A 116 -1.00 23.65 21.19
CA ILE A 116 -0.29 22.47 20.67
C ILE A 116 -1.00 21.89 19.45
N LEU A 117 -2.33 21.75 19.51
CA LEU A 117 -3.11 21.19 18.41
C LEU A 117 -3.09 22.08 17.15
N GLN A 118 -3.19 23.40 17.30
CA GLN A 118 -3.09 24.32 16.15
C GLN A 118 -1.68 24.34 15.56
N LEU A 119 -0.64 24.42 16.41
CA LEU A 119 0.76 24.37 15.96
C LEU A 119 1.01 23.06 15.20
N LEU A 120 0.69 21.91 15.81
CA LEU A 120 0.86 20.59 15.18
C LEU A 120 0.11 20.50 13.85
N THR A 121 -1.13 21.00 13.78
CA THR A 121 -1.91 21.01 12.54
C THR A 121 -1.20 21.74 11.41
N ILE A 122 -0.60 22.90 11.70
CA ILE A 122 0.15 23.67 10.70
C ILE A 122 1.45 22.93 10.35
N VAL A 123 2.31 22.65 11.33
CA VAL A 123 3.66 22.13 11.06
C VAL A 123 3.67 20.69 10.54
N TYR A 124 2.62 19.91 10.78
CA TYR A 124 2.49 18.60 10.16
C TYR A 124 2.35 18.70 8.63
N ASN A 125 1.76 19.79 8.10
CA ASN A 125 1.42 19.86 6.67
C ASN A 125 2.43 20.64 5.81
N VAL A 126 3.30 21.47 6.41
CA VAL A 126 4.23 22.35 5.67
C VAL A 126 5.38 21.61 4.98
N GLY A 127 5.81 20.47 5.52
CA GLY A 127 6.96 19.71 5.04
C GLY A 127 6.70 18.78 3.84
N HIS A 128 5.49 18.77 3.28
CA HIS A 128 5.20 17.93 2.12
C HIS A 128 5.89 18.45 0.84
N PHE A 129 6.33 17.53 -0.03
CA PHE A 129 6.64 17.81 -1.44
C PHE A 129 5.36 18.04 -2.24
N TYR A 130 5.47 18.63 -3.44
CA TYR A 130 4.33 18.73 -4.38
C TYR A 130 3.80 17.35 -4.79
N ASN A 131 4.69 16.37 -4.98
CA ASN A 131 4.32 14.98 -5.24
C ASN A 131 4.13 14.14 -3.95
N THR A 132 4.01 14.80 -2.80
CA THR A 132 3.69 14.24 -1.48
C THR A 132 4.46 12.95 -1.15
N PHE A 133 3.76 11.86 -0.85
CA PHE A 133 4.35 10.60 -0.40
C PHE A 133 5.14 9.88 -1.50
N THR A 134 4.85 10.14 -2.78
CA THR A 134 5.62 9.58 -3.91
C THR A 134 7.04 10.14 -3.94
N ALA A 135 7.21 11.44 -3.67
CA ALA A 135 8.53 12.06 -3.54
C ALA A 135 9.24 11.64 -2.25
N SER A 136 8.54 11.61 -1.11
CA SER A 136 9.11 11.07 0.14
C SER A 136 9.63 9.65 -0.05
N ARG A 137 8.87 8.80 -0.75
CA ARG A 137 9.30 7.43 -1.06
C ARG A 137 10.56 7.41 -1.92
N ALA A 138 10.67 8.28 -2.93
CA ALA A 138 11.85 8.37 -3.77
C ALA A 138 13.11 8.71 -2.95
N ILE A 139 13.01 9.66 -2.01
CA ILE A 139 14.13 10.00 -1.13
C ILE A 139 14.51 8.83 -0.23
N THR A 140 13.53 8.18 0.41
CA THR A 140 13.79 7.02 1.27
C THR A 140 14.44 5.88 0.48
N MET A 141 13.99 5.62 -0.75
CA MET A 141 14.58 4.61 -1.63
C MET A 141 16.03 4.94 -2.01
N LEU A 142 16.32 6.18 -2.40
CA LEU A 142 17.69 6.57 -2.76
C LEU A 142 18.62 6.54 -1.54
N ALA A 143 18.16 6.99 -0.38
CA ALA A 143 18.94 6.92 0.86
C ALA A 143 19.17 5.48 1.37
N GLU A 144 18.36 4.52 0.94
CA GLU A 144 18.60 3.10 1.20
C GLU A 144 19.66 2.52 0.25
N GLU A 145 19.61 2.92 -1.02
CA GLU A 145 20.48 2.40 -2.08
C GLU A 145 21.87 3.05 -2.09
N ASP A 146 21.98 4.25 -1.56
CA ASP A 146 23.20 5.04 -1.55
C ASP A 146 23.46 5.70 -0.19
N ILE A 147 24.52 5.23 0.48
CA ILE A 147 24.96 5.72 1.79
C ILE A 147 25.42 7.19 1.71
N ALA A 148 26.07 7.61 0.62
CA ALA A 148 26.52 8.99 0.48
C ALA A 148 25.32 9.94 0.40
N PHE A 149 24.30 9.58 -0.38
CA PHE A 149 23.05 10.34 -0.42
C PHE A 149 22.28 10.28 0.91
N ARG A 150 22.32 9.15 1.62
CA ARG A 150 21.74 9.05 2.97
C ARG A 150 22.32 10.12 3.90
N ASP A 151 23.65 10.32 3.84
CA ASP A 151 24.34 11.31 4.64
C ASP A 151 23.98 12.75 4.22
N VAL A 152 23.67 13.02 2.95
CA VAL A 152 23.13 14.31 2.50
C VAL A 152 21.82 14.65 3.22
N VAL A 153 20.92 13.67 3.36
CA VAL A 153 19.62 13.87 4.04
C VAL A 153 19.79 14.02 5.55
N ILE A 154 20.65 13.20 6.17
CA ILE A 154 20.93 13.25 7.62
C ILE A 154 21.60 14.58 7.98
N ASN A 155 22.57 15.01 7.18
CA ASN A 155 23.34 16.24 7.43
C ASN A 155 22.69 17.51 6.86
N ALA A 156 21.45 17.42 6.37
CA ALA A 156 20.68 18.58 5.92
C ALA A 156 20.48 19.62 7.04
N CYS A 157 20.57 19.20 8.31
CA CYS A 157 20.71 20.08 9.46
C CYS A 157 21.82 19.56 10.38
N LYS A 158 22.57 20.50 10.97
CA LYS A 158 23.66 20.20 11.92
C LYS A 158 23.15 19.85 13.33
N ASP A 159 21.86 20.06 13.59
CA ASP A 159 21.25 19.72 14.88
C ASP A 159 21.24 18.19 15.08
N GLU A 160 21.81 17.73 16.19
CA GLU A 160 21.94 16.30 16.50
C GLU A 160 20.58 15.60 16.64
N ARG A 161 19.54 16.31 17.11
CA ARG A 161 18.18 15.77 17.23
C ARG A 161 17.57 15.56 15.86
N TYR A 162 17.80 16.49 14.93
CA TYR A 162 17.40 16.30 13.52
C TYR A 162 18.07 15.07 12.94
N GLN A 163 19.40 14.94 13.10
CA GLN A 163 20.16 13.80 12.59
C GLN A 163 19.66 12.47 13.16
N CYS A 164 19.34 12.44 14.46
CA CYS A 164 18.76 11.27 15.12
C CYS A 164 17.37 10.93 14.53
N ALA A 165 16.48 11.92 14.40
CA ALA A 165 15.16 11.74 13.81
C ALA A 165 15.23 11.27 12.34
N ALA A 166 16.17 11.83 11.58
CA ALA A 166 16.41 11.44 10.19
C ALA A 166 16.88 9.99 10.08
N LYS A 167 17.84 9.56 10.93
CA LYS A 167 18.28 8.16 11.00
C LYS A 167 17.14 7.21 11.29
N VAL A 168 16.32 7.50 12.31
CA VAL A 168 15.16 6.67 12.69
C VAL A 168 14.16 6.51 11.54
N ILE A 169 13.82 7.61 10.85
CA ILE A 169 12.85 7.57 9.74
C ILE A 169 13.41 6.82 8.53
N LEU A 170 14.70 7.00 8.21
CA LEU A 170 15.35 6.33 7.08
C LEU A 170 15.56 4.83 7.35
N GLU A 171 15.98 4.45 8.57
CA GLU A 171 16.17 3.05 8.97
C GLU A 171 14.86 2.27 8.99
N SER A 172 13.77 2.90 9.47
CA SER A 172 12.43 2.32 9.43
C SER A 172 11.76 2.43 8.05
N LYS A 173 12.42 3.07 7.07
CA LYS A 173 11.91 3.34 5.72
C LYS A 173 10.54 4.03 5.71
N ASN A 174 10.27 4.86 6.72
CA ASN A 174 8.96 5.44 6.95
C ASN A 174 8.73 6.70 6.09
N TYR A 175 8.57 6.50 4.77
CA TYR A 175 8.32 7.59 3.83
C TYR A 175 7.04 8.37 4.15
N GLN A 176 6.07 7.78 4.86
CA GLN A 176 4.84 8.47 5.26
C GLN A 176 5.13 9.57 6.30
N ARG A 177 6.13 9.39 7.17
CA ARG A 177 6.54 10.37 8.18
C ARG A 177 7.69 11.28 7.75
N PHE A 178 8.31 11.00 6.61
CA PHE A 178 9.46 11.76 6.11
C PHE A 178 9.21 13.28 5.98
N HIS A 179 7.99 13.68 5.64
CA HIS A 179 7.61 15.10 5.57
C HIS A 179 7.79 15.85 6.91
N LEU A 180 7.80 15.15 8.05
CA LEU A 180 8.05 15.78 9.36
C LEU A 180 9.50 16.28 9.48
N LEU A 181 10.47 15.60 8.85
CA LEU A 181 11.86 16.08 8.78
C LEU A 181 11.94 17.38 7.98
N ASN A 182 11.25 17.42 6.85
CA ASN A 182 11.15 18.62 6.03
C ASN A 182 10.49 19.79 6.78
N SER A 183 9.47 19.51 7.60
CA SER A 183 8.87 20.52 8.47
C SER A 183 9.87 21.06 9.50
N ILE A 184 10.68 20.20 10.10
CA ILE A 184 11.77 20.64 10.99
C ILE A 184 12.74 21.53 10.22
N LEU A 185 13.20 21.13 9.04
CA LEU A 185 14.11 21.95 8.22
C LEU A 185 13.54 23.33 7.89
N ILE A 186 12.22 23.44 7.64
CA ILE A 186 11.55 24.72 7.47
C ILE A 186 11.64 25.56 8.75
N LEU A 187 11.31 24.97 9.90
CA LEU A 187 11.36 25.68 11.19
C LEU A 187 12.79 26.09 11.58
N GLU A 188 13.81 25.36 11.12
CA GLU A 188 15.21 25.75 11.30
C GLU A 188 15.60 27.00 10.48
N GLN A 189 14.83 27.37 9.45
CA GLN A 189 15.00 28.65 8.72
C GLN A 189 14.22 29.81 9.36
N CYS A 190 13.36 29.54 10.33
CA CYS A 190 12.58 30.55 11.04
C CYS A 190 13.37 31.14 12.23
N ASP A 191 12.91 32.28 12.73
CA ASP A 191 13.45 32.87 13.96
C ASP A 191 13.11 32.01 15.19
N LYS A 192 14.08 31.20 15.63
CA LYS A 192 13.97 30.31 16.79
C LYS A 192 13.88 31.04 18.14
N SER A 193 14.11 32.37 18.18
CA SER A 193 13.87 33.16 19.40
C SER A 193 12.38 33.31 19.69
N LYS A 194 11.52 33.18 18.66
CA LYS A 194 10.06 33.17 18.80
C LYS A 194 9.60 31.90 19.49
N GLN A 195 8.69 32.07 20.45
CA GLN A 195 8.28 30.95 21.29
C GLN A 195 7.47 29.91 20.50
N ALA A 196 6.63 30.33 19.54
CA ALA A 196 5.87 29.41 18.71
C ALA A 196 6.77 28.50 17.87
N ILE A 197 7.88 29.01 17.34
CA ILE A 197 8.84 28.23 16.56
C ILE A 197 9.55 27.20 17.45
N SER A 198 10.04 27.64 18.61
CA SER A 198 10.68 26.77 19.60
C SER A 198 9.73 25.63 20.06
N VAL A 199 8.49 25.96 20.42
CA VAL A 199 7.48 24.97 20.81
C VAL A 199 7.11 24.05 19.64
N ALA A 200 6.99 24.56 18.41
CA ALA A 200 6.67 23.75 17.24
C ALA A 200 7.75 22.71 16.91
N LEU A 201 9.03 23.06 17.06
CA LEU A 201 10.15 22.11 16.94
C LEU A 201 10.02 20.99 17.99
N GLU A 202 9.78 21.34 19.25
CA GLU A 202 9.60 20.35 20.32
C GLU A 202 8.40 19.44 20.07
N ILE A 203 7.28 19.98 19.59
CA ILE A 203 6.11 19.19 19.18
C ILE A 203 6.50 18.16 18.12
N LEU A 204 7.22 18.55 17.05
CA LEU A 204 7.60 17.64 15.98
C LEU A 204 8.54 16.54 16.48
N TYR A 205 9.56 16.88 17.27
CA TYR A 205 10.48 15.89 17.84
C TYR A 205 9.77 14.92 18.79
N SER A 206 8.89 15.42 19.67
CA SER A 206 8.08 14.57 20.55
C SER A 206 7.09 13.72 19.76
N TYR A 207 6.52 14.23 18.67
CA TYR A 207 5.60 13.47 17.81
C TYR A 207 6.32 12.34 17.08
N ILE A 208 7.50 12.61 16.49
CA ILE A 208 8.35 11.59 15.84
C ILE A 208 8.67 10.46 16.84
N ASN A 209 9.03 10.84 18.07
CA ASN A 209 9.40 9.92 19.15
C ASN A 209 8.26 9.62 20.12
N GLU A 210 6.99 9.65 19.68
CA GLU A 210 5.83 9.51 20.57
C GLU A 210 5.87 8.25 21.45
N GLN A 211 6.51 7.17 20.98
CA GLN A 211 6.66 5.93 21.74
C GLN A 211 7.46 6.10 23.04
N SER A 212 8.31 7.13 23.15
CA SER A 212 9.05 7.43 24.37
C SER A 212 8.25 8.25 25.40
N LEU A 213 7.05 8.72 25.05
CA LEU A 213 6.18 9.46 25.97
C LEU A 213 5.39 8.51 26.87
N SER A 214 5.23 8.89 28.14
CA SER A 214 4.38 8.14 29.08
C SER A 214 2.92 8.10 28.60
N GLU A 215 2.21 7.01 28.92
CA GLU A 215 0.77 6.88 28.59
C GLU A 215 -0.08 8.00 29.23
N GLU A 216 0.36 8.53 30.37
CA GLU A 216 -0.29 9.62 31.10
C GLU A 216 0.07 11.02 30.56
N SER A 217 0.92 11.12 29.53
CA SER A 217 1.35 12.40 28.97
C SER A 217 0.20 13.16 28.31
N LYS A 218 0.09 14.47 28.62
CA LYS A 218 -0.88 15.33 27.93
C LYS A 218 -0.50 15.51 26.47
N LEU A 219 0.79 15.52 26.12
CA LEU A 219 1.23 15.54 24.72
C LEU A 219 0.78 14.30 23.95
N LYS A 220 0.89 13.10 24.54
CA LYS A 220 0.41 11.87 23.91
C LYS A 220 -1.10 11.90 23.68
N TYR A 221 -1.85 12.45 24.64
CA TYR A 221 -3.28 12.72 24.47
C TYR A 221 -3.55 13.74 23.33
N ALA A 222 -2.78 14.83 23.26
CA ALA A 222 -2.88 15.81 22.17
C ALA A 222 -2.68 15.14 20.80
N PHE A 223 -1.70 14.26 20.69
CA PHE A 223 -1.39 13.52 19.47
C PHE A 223 -2.52 12.56 19.07
N ALA A 224 -3.19 11.94 20.04
CA ALA A 224 -4.37 11.12 19.78
C ALA A 224 -5.54 11.95 19.23
N ILE A 225 -5.85 13.10 19.83
CA ILE A 225 -6.87 14.03 19.30
C ILE A 225 -6.50 14.46 17.88
N PHE A 226 -5.26 14.89 17.66
CA PHE A 226 -4.78 15.31 16.35
C PHE A 226 -4.94 14.20 15.29
N ARG A 227 -4.59 12.94 15.61
CA ARG A 227 -4.77 11.80 14.69
C ARG A 227 -6.23 11.56 14.33
N ASN A 228 -7.14 11.65 15.30
CA ASN A 228 -8.57 11.50 15.05
C ASN A 228 -9.10 12.62 14.15
N ILE A 229 -8.69 13.87 14.40
CA ILE A 229 -9.10 15.02 13.58
C ILE A 229 -8.55 14.97 12.18
N ARG A 230 -7.27 14.61 12.03
CA ARG A 230 -6.67 14.32 10.74
C ARG A 230 -7.46 13.21 10.04
N THR A 231 -7.81 12.13 10.73
CA THR A 231 -8.53 11.01 10.11
C THR A 231 -9.90 11.41 9.56
N VAL A 232 -10.71 12.08 10.39
CA VAL A 232 -12.01 12.60 9.97
C VAL A 232 -11.88 13.60 8.81
N SER A 233 -10.84 14.44 8.84
CA SER A 233 -10.61 15.45 7.80
C SER A 233 -10.37 14.83 6.42
N TYR A 234 -9.45 13.85 6.29
CA TYR A 234 -9.20 13.27 4.96
C TYR A 234 -10.37 12.41 4.54
N MET A 235 -11.04 11.71 5.47
CA MET A 235 -12.25 10.97 5.15
C MET A 235 -13.30 11.88 4.52
N ALA A 236 -13.53 13.05 5.11
CA ALA A 236 -14.56 13.98 4.64
C ALA A 236 -14.28 14.56 3.24
N TYR A 237 -13.02 14.79 2.89
CA TYR A 237 -12.64 15.26 1.55
C TYR A 237 -12.48 14.13 0.54
N ASP A 238 -11.78 13.06 0.90
CA ASP A 238 -11.38 12.03 -0.06
C ASP A 238 -12.52 11.06 -0.39
N LEU A 239 -13.51 10.90 0.49
CA LEU A 239 -14.78 10.23 0.13
C LEU A 239 -15.55 10.94 -1.00
N GLN A 240 -15.33 12.24 -1.20
CA GLN A 240 -15.96 12.94 -2.33
C GLN A 240 -15.35 12.54 -3.67
N ILE A 241 -14.13 12.01 -3.63
CA ILE A 241 -13.33 11.58 -4.79
C ILE A 241 -13.50 10.08 -5.01
N ALA A 242 -13.63 9.31 -3.93
CA ALA A 242 -13.76 7.86 -3.96
C ALA A 242 -15.01 7.38 -4.73
N GLU A 243 -14.91 6.21 -5.36
CA GLU A 243 -16.02 5.53 -6.02
C GLU A 243 -16.86 4.71 -5.01
N THR A 244 -17.15 5.31 -3.85
CA THR A 244 -17.95 4.67 -2.78
C THR A 244 -19.27 5.41 -2.59
N PRO A 245 -20.33 4.74 -2.09
CA PRO A 245 -21.61 5.38 -1.82
C PRO A 245 -21.61 6.18 -0.49
N LEU A 246 -20.45 6.36 0.15
CA LEU A 246 -20.32 6.98 1.46
C LEU A 246 -19.84 8.43 1.31
N THR A 247 -20.45 9.34 2.07
CA THR A 247 -20.01 10.74 2.17
C THR A 247 -20.19 11.24 3.59
N ILE A 248 -19.28 12.07 4.06
CA ILE A 248 -19.46 12.84 5.30
C ILE A 248 -19.91 14.25 4.92
N ASP A 249 -21.09 14.64 5.38
CA ASP A 249 -21.63 15.97 5.11
C ASP A 249 -21.07 17.02 6.07
N LEU A 250 -20.00 17.69 5.64
CA LEU A 250 -19.37 18.79 6.40
C LEU A 250 -20.30 19.98 6.64
N CYS A 251 -21.41 20.13 5.88
CA CYS A 251 -22.40 21.19 6.13
C CYS A 251 -23.34 20.86 7.30
N ASN A 252 -23.38 19.61 7.74
CA ASN A 252 -24.21 19.20 8.87
C ASN A 252 -23.39 19.20 10.17
N GLU A 253 -23.24 20.38 10.75
CA GLU A 253 -22.48 20.59 11.99
C GLU A 253 -22.93 19.66 13.13
N LYS A 254 -24.24 19.42 13.28
CA LYS A 254 -24.78 18.51 14.31
C LYS A 254 -24.28 17.08 14.12
N ALA A 255 -24.27 16.58 12.89
CA ALA A 255 -23.75 15.25 12.58
C ALA A 255 -22.23 15.17 12.77
N MET A 256 -21.49 16.23 12.40
CA MET A 256 -20.06 16.31 12.65
C MET A 256 -19.73 16.30 14.14
N LEU A 257 -20.45 17.07 14.95
CA LEU A 257 -20.29 17.09 16.41
C LEU A 257 -20.60 15.73 17.02
N LEU A 258 -21.66 15.05 16.56
CA LEU A 258 -21.98 13.70 17.01
C LEU A 258 -20.83 12.72 16.71
N LEU A 259 -20.32 12.70 15.47
CA LEU A 259 -19.20 11.84 15.09
C LEU A 259 -17.95 12.13 15.95
N LEU A 260 -17.60 13.40 16.12
CA LEU A 260 -16.45 13.81 16.93
C LEU A 260 -16.62 13.45 18.40
N LYS A 261 -17.83 13.63 18.96
CA LYS A 261 -18.14 13.23 20.33
C LYS A 261 -17.99 11.74 20.53
N GLU A 262 -18.54 10.93 19.64
CA GLU A 262 -18.46 9.46 19.70
C GLU A 262 -17.02 8.92 19.53
N LEU A 263 -16.12 9.70 18.94
CA LEU A 263 -14.70 9.35 18.79
C LEU A 263 -13.83 9.82 19.96
N LEU A 264 -14.17 10.96 20.57
CA LEU A 264 -13.28 11.67 21.51
C LEU A 264 -13.75 11.65 22.96
N SER A 265 -15.02 11.33 23.22
CA SER A 265 -15.59 11.31 24.57
C SER A 265 -14.95 10.20 25.41
N GLU A 266 -14.44 10.56 26.58
CA GLU A 266 -13.96 9.59 27.59
C GLU A 266 -15.11 8.81 28.25
N TYR A 267 -16.33 9.34 28.15
CA TYR A 267 -17.53 8.73 28.73
C TYR A 267 -18.19 7.70 27.82
N ASN A 268 -17.76 7.62 26.54
CA ASN A 268 -18.36 6.75 25.55
C ASN A 268 -17.49 5.50 25.32
N ASN A 269 -18.14 4.37 25.05
CA ASN A 269 -17.45 3.26 24.41
C ASN A 269 -17.19 3.59 22.93
N ASN A 270 -15.98 4.07 22.63
CA ASN A 270 -15.59 4.48 21.29
C ASN A 270 -15.25 3.31 20.33
N GLN A 271 -15.39 2.05 20.76
CA GLN A 271 -15.02 0.89 19.95
C GLN A 271 -15.76 0.85 18.61
N SER A 272 -17.09 1.04 18.62
CA SER A 272 -17.91 1.05 17.39
C SER A 272 -17.52 2.19 16.45
N SER A 273 -17.24 3.37 16.99
CA SER A 273 -16.82 4.55 16.23
C SER A 273 -15.45 4.34 15.58
N ASN A 274 -14.51 3.77 16.34
CA ASN A 274 -13.19 3.40 15.84
C ASN A 274 -13.27 2.34 14.74
N HIS A 275 -14.13 1.34 14.87
CA HIS A 275 -14.37 0.32 13.82
C HIS A 275 -14.97 0.93 12.55
N LEU A 276 -15.92 1.86 12.69
CA LEU A 276 -16.50 2.59 11.56
C LEU A 276 -15.42 3.39 10.82
N VAL A 277 -14.63 4.18 11.56
CA VAL A 277 -13.53 4.95 10.99
C VAL A 277 -12.52 4.05 10.29
N ALA A 278 -12.07 2.97 10.94
CA ALA A 278 -11.13 2.01 10.36
C ALA A 278 -11.67 1.36 9.07
N SER A 279 -12.96 1.03 9.05
CA SER A 279 -13.62 0.45 7.87
C SER A 279 -13.67 1.43 6.70
N ILE A 280 -13.99 2.70 6.96
CA ILE A 280 -14.01 3.75 5.93
C ILE A 280 -12.59 4.04 5.43
N THR A 281 -11.61 4.15 6.32
CA THR A 281 -10.20 4.34 5.95
C THR A 281 -9.73 3.21 5.05
N LYS A 282 -10.05 1.95 5.38
CA LYS A 282 -9.73 0.80 4.53
C LYS A 282 -10.36 0.91 3.13
N LEU A 283 -11.61 1.36 3.04
CA LEU A 283 -12.26 1.59 1.74
C LEU A 283 -11.53 2.67 0.93
N LEU A 284 -11.10 3.77 1.57
CA LEU A 284 -10.30 4.81 0.91
C LEU A 284 -8.91 4.31 0.49
N ASP A 285 -8.27 3.48 1.33
CA ASP A 285 -7.03 2.81 0.97
C ASP A 285 -7.22 1.97 -0.29
N ASP A 286 -8.24 1.13 -0.36
CA ASP A 286 -8.44 0.22 -1.49
C ASP A 286 -8.94 0.95 -2.77
N THR A 287 -9.65 2.08 -2.64
CA THR A 287 -10.30 2.77 -3.78
C THR A 287 -9.59 4.05 -4.25
N VAL A 288 -8.79 4.70 -3.40
CA VAL A 288 -8.13 5.98 -3.71
C VAL A 288 -6.62 5.85 -3.62
N TYR A 289 -6.08 5.49 -2.45
CA TYR A 289 -4.64 5.61 -2.18
C TYR A 289 -3.82 4.44 -2.73
N ASN A 290 -4.33 3.23 -2.53
CA ASN A 290 -3.69 1.96 -2.86
C ASN A 290 -4.49 1.19 -3.93
N GLU A 291 -5.33 1.90 -4.70
CA GLU A 291 -5.97 1.34 -5.89
C GLU A 291 -4.88 0.63 -6.72
N ASN A 292 -5.03 -0.69 -6.93
CA ASN A 292 -3.91 -1.54 -7.29
C ASN A 292 -3.16 -1.05 -8.55
N SER A 293 -3.91 -0.53 -9.54
CA SER A 293 -3.30 0.00 -10.76
C SER A 293 -2.49 1.27 -10.49
N ASN A 294 -2.93 2.11 -9.57
CA ASN A 294 -2.26 3.36 -9.21
C ASN A 294 -0.98 3.15 -8.42
N ALA A 295 -0.98 2.24 -7.46
CA ALA A 295 0.19 2.01 -6.61
C ALA A 295 1.44 1.58 -7.41
N ILE A 296 1.28 0.73 -8.44
CA ILE A 296 2.36 0.42 -9.40
C ILE A 296 2.82 1.69 -10.12
N CYS A 297 1.90 2.53 -10.59
CA CYS A 297 2.23 3.77 -11.29
C CYS A 297 3.02 4.74 -10.40
N TYR A 298 2.59 4.95 -9.15
CA TYR A 298 3.24 5.87 -8.22
C TYR A 298 4.62 5.37 -7.82
N TYR A 299 4.75 4.08 -7.59
CA TYR A 299 6.05 3.47 -7.34
C TYR A 299 7.03 3.68 -8.51
N LYS A 300 6.57 3.50 -9.76
CA LYS A 300 7.38 3.80 -10.95
C LYS A 300 7.77 5.28 -11.06
N ILE A 301 6.91 6.19 -10.62
CA ILE A 301 7.25 7.62 -10.53
C ILE A 301 8.37 7.83 -9.51
N SER A 302 8.29 7.22 -8.32
CA SER A 302 9.37 7.27 -7.33
C SER A 302 10.70 6.73 -7.92
N ARG A 303 10.68 5.56 -8.56
CA ARG A 303 11.86 5.00 -9.26
C ARG A 303 12.41 5.94 -10.34
N LYS A 304 11.54 6.60 -11.10
CA LYS A 304 11.94 7.59 -12.10
C LYS A 304 12.62 8.79 -11.44
N MET A 305 12.11 9.29 -10.31
CA MET A 305 12.73 10.37 -9.55
C MET A 305 14.14 9.98 -9.09
N VAL A 306 14.29 8.78 -8.50
CA VAL A 306 15.60 8.23 -8.10
C VAL A 306 16.56 8.22 -9.29
N SER A 307 16.15 7.62 -10.41
CA SER A 307 16.98 7.54 -11.62
C SER A 307 17.34 8.89 -12.22
N MET A 308 16.48 9.91 -12.07
CA MET A 308 16.76 11.25 -12.57
C MET A 308 17.74 12.01 -11.66
N ILE A 309 17.66 11.79 -10.35
CA ILE A 309 18.61 12.38 -9.38
C ILE A 309 20.01 11.79 -9.61
N THR A 310 20.12 10.46 -9.68
CA THR A 310 21.41 9.76 -9.81
C THR A 310 22.10 9.93 -11.18
N LYS A 311 21.41 10.51 -12.16
CA LYS A 311 22.02 10.88 -13.46
C LYS A 311 22.82 12.18 -13.40
N THR A 312 22.62 13.00 -12.39
CA THR A 312 23.38 14.23 -12.20
C THR A 312 24.72 13.87 -11.56
N PRO A 313 25.88 14.18 -12.16
CA PRO A 313 27.18 13.69 -11.69
C PRO A 313 27.53 14.05 -10.24
N ASP A 314 26.96 15.13 -9.70
CA ASP A 314 27.26 15.65 -8.34
C ASP A 314 26.02 15.66 -7.43
N TYR A 315 25.11 14.70 -7.58
CA TYR A 315 23.86 14.66 -6.79
C TYR A 315 24.05 14.47 -5.28
N VAL A 316 25.28 14.20 -4.84
CA VAL A 316 25.69 14.11 -3.42
C VAL A 316 26.22 15.43 -2.87
N ASP A 317 26.54 16.41 -3.72
CA ASP A 317 27.00 17.74 -3.32
C ASP A 317 25.87 18.79 -3.31
N VAL A 318 24.63 18.35 -3.57
CA VAL A 318 23.45 19.22 -3.60
C VAL A 318 22.96 19.57 -2.19
N SER A 319 22.40 20.76 -2.05
CA SER A 319 21.65 21.12 -0.85
C SER A 319 20.31 20.37 -0.85
N TYR A 320 20.15 19.42 0.09
CA TYR A 320 18.87 18.73 0.25
C TYR A 320 17.68 19.70 0.39
N TYR A 321 17.83 20.73 1.24
CA TYR A 321 16.76 21.69 1.50
C TYR A 321 16.48 22.58 0.28
N ASN A 322 17.50 23.24 -0.26
CA ASN A 322 17.31 24.24 -1.31
C ASN A 322 17.04 23.59 -2.68
N ASP A 323 17.86 22.62 -3.08
CA ASP A 323 17.86 22.10 -4.45
C ASP A 323 16.81 21.01 -4.64
N LEU A 324 16.60 20.16 -3.63
CA LEU A 324 15.70 19.00 -3.72
C LEU A 324 14.31 19.26 -3.13
N PHE A 325 14.23 19.83 -1.92
CA PHE A 325 12.97 19.93 -1.18
C PHE A 325 12.14 21.18 -1.50
N ILE A 326 12.69 22.38 -1.33
CA ILE A 326 11.94 23.64 -1.49
C ILE A 326 11.76 24.00 -2.96
N ASN A 327 12.79 23.79 -3.80
CA ASN A 327 12.74 24.16 -5.21
C ASN A 327 11.60 23.46 -5.97
N LYS A 328 10.66 24.25 -6.49
CA LYS A 328 9.51 23.76 -7.28
C LYS A 328 9.92 23.07 -8.59
N ALA A 329 11.06 23.45 -9.17
CA ALA A 329 11.61 22.83 -10.37
C ALA A 329 12.38 21.52 -10.10
N SER A 330 12.61 21.18 -8.82
CA SER A 330 13.21 19.91 -8.42
C SER A 330 12.48 18.72 -9.04
N VAL A 331 13.23 17.66 -9.34
CA VAL A 331 12.69 16.37 -9.79
C VAL A 331 11.60 15.83 -8.85
N LEU A 332 11.70 16.14 -7.56
CA LEU A 332 10.75 15.72 -6.53
C LEU A 332 9.45 16.53 -6.53
N ASN A 333 9.45 17.74 -7.09
CA ASN A 333 8.32 18.67 -7.06
C ASN A 333 7.66 18.89 -8.42
N GLN A 334 8.38 18.69 -9.52
CA GLN A 334 7.81 18.82 -10.86
C GLN A 334 6.74 17.75 -11.14
N ALA A 335 5.82 18.03 -12.05
CA ALA A 335 4.76 17.09 -12.43
C ALA A 335 5.32 15.87 -13.18
N HIS A 336 4.80 14.68 -12.87
CA HIS A 336 5.18 13.43 -13.53
C HIS A 336 4.01 12.82 -14.30
N THR A 337 4.29 12.36 -15.52
CA THR A 337 3.31 11.68 -16.36
C THR A 337 3.02 10.27 -15.83
N HIS A 338 1.73 9.91 -15.76
CA HIS A 338 1.31 8.56 -15.39
C HIS A 338 1.44 7.60 -16.57
N LYS A 339 2.31 6.59 -16.46
CA LYS A 339 2.48 5.56 -17.47
C LYS A 339 1.95 4.21 -16.98
N ARG A 340 0.73 3.89 -17.41
CA ARG A 340 0.03 2.62 -17.13
C ARG A 340 0.18 1.64 -18.30
N ASP A 341 1.40 1.23 -18.59
CA ASP A 341 1.74 0.35 -19.72
C ASP A 341 1.62 -1.15 -19.38
N TYR A 342 0.67 -1.53 -18.51
CA TYR A 342 0.48 -2.87 -17.97
C TYR A 342 -1.00 -3.26 -17.86
N VAL A 343 -1.24 -4.55 -17.73
CA VAL A 343 -2.57 -5.13 -17.60
C VAL A 343 -3.15 -4.78 -16.22
N GLN A 344 -4.21 -3.96 -16.20
CA GLN A 344 -4.80 -3.46 -14.95
C GLN A 344 -5.84 -4.42 -14.36
N SER A 345 -6.44 -5.28 -15.20
CA SER A 345 -7.46 -6.26 -14.78
C SER A 345 -6.90 -7.41 -13.95
N GLN A 346 -5.61 -7.73 -14.12
CA GLN A 346 -4.94 -8.82 -13.42
C GLN A 346 -3.63 -8.33 -12.77
N ILE A 347 -3.73 -7.93 -11.50
CA ILE A 347 -2.59 -7.54 -10.67
C ILE A 347 -2.43 -8.58 -9.56
N LEU A 348 -1.24 -9.19 -9.47
CA LEU A 348 -0.86 -10.04 -8.34
C LEU A 348 -0.64 -9.15 -7.12
N LYS A 349 -1.33 -9.46 -6.02
CA LYS A 349 -1.22 -8.75 -4.74
C LYS A 349 -0.70 -9.70 -3.67
N LEU A 350 0.50 -9.47 -3.15
CA LEU A 350 1.13 -10.28 -2.11
C LEU A 350 1.32 -9.43 -0.86
N THR A 351 0.67 -9.79 0.25
CA THR A 351 0.81 -9.08 1.53
C THR A 351 1.71 -9.87 2.48
N PHE A 352 2.61 -9.15 3.16
CA PHE A 352 3.58 -9.70 4.09
C PHE A 352 3.43 -9.00 5.44
N SER A 353 3.53 -9.77 6.52
CA SER A 353 3.52 -9.22 7.87
C SER A 353 4.79 -8.41 8.15
N THR A 354 4.78 -7.64 9.23
CA THR A 354 5.92 -6.83 9.66
C THR A 354 7.19 -7.68 9.86
N GLU A 355 7.04 -8.90 10.41
CA GLU A 355 8.15 -9.84 10.65
C GLU A 355 8.72 -10.41 9.34
N GLN A 356 7.95 -10.35 8.25
CA GLN A 356 8.33 -10.86 6.93
C GLN A 356 8.90 -9.76 6.01
N ARG A 357 9.11 -8.54 6.53
CA ARG A 357 9.57 -7.37 5.75
C ARG A 357 10.84 -7.62 4.94
N TRP A 358 11.82 -8.31 5.53
CA TRP A 358 13.07 -8.62 4.86
C TRP A 358 12.87 -9.54 3.63
N ILE A 359 11.86 -10.42 3.65
CA ILE A 359 11.51 -11.29 2.52
C ILE A 359 10.81 -10.49 1.43
N SER A 360 9.88 -9.62 1.82
CA SER A 360 9.12 -8.81 0.87
C SER A 360 10.01 -7.82 0.14
N GLU A 361 10.99 -7.21 0.82
CA GLU A 361 11.96 -6.30 0.20
C GLU A 361 12.88 -7.02 -0.79
N ALA A 362 13.42 -8.18 -0.40
CA ALA A 362 14.26 -8.97 -1.29
C ALA A 362 13.46 -9.50 -2.51
N LEU A 363 12.20 -9.91 -2.30
CA LEU A 363 11.31 -10.30 -3.38
C LEU A 363 10.98 -9.13 -4.31
N LEU A 364 10.71 -7.94 -3.77
CA LEU A 364 10.43 -6.73 -4.54
C LEU A 364 11.59 -6.42 -5.50
N SER A 365 12.83 -6.38 -4.98
CA SER A 365 14.03 -6.12 -5.75
C SER A 365 14.23 -7.14 -6.88
N GLU A 366 14.05 -8.44 -6.60
CA GLU A 366 14.19 -9.47 -7.64
C GLU A 366 13.07 -9.37 -8.70
N LEU A 367 11.82 -9.09 -8.30
CA LEU A 367 10.70 -8.92 -9.23
C LEU A 367 10.88 -7.70 -10.15
N GLU A 368 11.47 -6.61 -9.65
CA GLU A 368 11.78 -5.42 -10.45
C GLU A 368 12.79 -5.70 -11.56
N SER A 369 13.71 -6.64 -11.33
CA SER A 369 14.72 -7.04 -12.33
C SER A 369 14.16 -7.91 -13.46
N ILE A 370 12.93 -8.45 -13.30
CA ILE A 370 12.32 -9.32 -14.31
C ILE A 370 11.87 -8.47 -15.51
N ASN A 371 12.38 -8.79 -16.69
CA ASN A 371 11.95 -8.14 -17.92
C ASN A 371 10.44 -8.24 -18.11
N ASN A 372 9.85 -7.13 -18.59
CA ASN A 372 8.43 -7.00 -18.90
C ASN A 372 7.46 -7.06 -17.70
N THR A 373 7.94 -7.12 -16.45
CA THR A 373 7.08 -6.92 -15.29
C THR A 373 6.92 -5.42 -14.99
N ARG A 374 5.86 -5.10 -14.25
CA ARG A 374 5.64 -3.80 -13.62
C ARG A 374 5.32 -4.08 -12.17
N VAL A 375 6.16 -3.55 -11.29
CA VAL A 375 6.10 -3.84 -9.87
C VAL A 375 5.84 -2.54 -9.13
N GLY A 376 5.21 -2.64 -7.96
CA GLY A 376 5.17 -1.58 -6.98
C GLY A 376 4.83 -2.12 -5.61
N TYR A 377 4.88 -1.25 -4.60
CA TYR A 377 4.44 -1.60 -3.26
C TYR A 377 3.77 -0.43 -2.56
N TYR A 378 3.05 -0.76 -1.49
CA TYR A 378 2.60 0.20 -0.50
C TYR A 378 2.63 -0.44 0.90
N ASP A 379 2.80 0.42 1.90
CA ASP A 379 2.80 0.04 3.31
C ASP A 379 1.43 0.32 3.92
N ARG A 380 0.90 -0.65 4.65
CA ARG A 380 -0.36 -0.51 5.40
C ARG A 380 -0.09 0.12 6.75
N HIS A 381 -1.11 0.76 7.33
CA HIS A 381 -1.00 1.33 8.68
C HIS A 381 -0.71 0.28 9.76
N SER A 382 -1.05 -0.98 9.53
CA SER A 382 -0.70 -2.13 10.39
C SER A 382 0.78 -2.52 10.36
N GLY A 383 1.59 -1.92 9.48
CA GLY A 383 3.00 -2.27 9.26
C GLY A 383 3.22 -3.32 8.17
N GLU A 384 2.15 -3.96 7.68
CA GLU A 384 2.23 -4.93 6.58
C GLU A 384 2.68 -4.28 5.27
N GLN A 385 3.49 -4.98 4.49
CA GLN A 385 3.87 -4.57 3.13
C GLN A 385 3.04 -5.31 2.11
N THR A 386 2.47 -4.59 1.13
CA THR A 386 1.82 -5.22 -0.02
C THR A 386 2.63 -4.97 -1.30
N ILE A 387 3.08 -6.04 -1.94
CA ILE A 387 3.72 -6.02 -3.27
C ILE A 387 2.66 -6.23 -4.34
N LEU A 388 2.77 -5.47 -5.42
CA LEU A 388 1.91 -5.53 -6.59
C LEU A 388 2.75 -5.87 -7.82
N VAL A 389 2.30 -6.84 -8.61
CA VAL A 389 2.95 -7.21 -9.88
C VAL A 389 1.92 -7.28 -10.99
N SER A 390 2.27 -6.69 -12.14
CA SER A 390 1.56 -6.86 -13.41
C SER A 390 2.57 -7.07 -14.53
N ILE A 391 2.08 -7.43 -15.71
CA ILE A 391 2.90 -7.61 -16.92
C ILE A 391 2.62 -6.46 -17.89
N LYS A 392 3.67 -6.03 -18.57
CA LYS A 392 3.60 -5.00 -19.61
C LYS A 392 2.56 -5.39 -20.67
N GLY A 393 1.60 -4.50 -20.92
CA GLY A 393 0.42 -4.80 -21.73
C GLY A 393 0.71 -5.00 -23.21
N THR A 394 1.78 -4.37 -23.71
CA THR A 394 2.18 -4.41 -25.14
C THR A 394 3.01 -5.62 -25.54
N CYS A 395 3.29 -6.55 -24.62
CA CYS A 395 3.97 -7.80 -24.94
C CYS A 395 3.06 -8.77 -25.71
N ASN A 396 3.67 -9.65 -26.53
CA ASN A 396 2.96 -10.79 -27.11
C ASN A 396 2.67 -11.87 -26.05
N ALA A 397 1.82 -12.85 -26.40
CA ALA A 397 1.37 -13.90 -25.48
C ALA A 397 2.54 -14.71 -24.88
N ASP A 398 3.52 -15.12 -25.69
CA ASP A 398 4.70 -15.87 -25.21
C ASP A 398 5.51 -15.10 -24.18
N THR A 399 5.82 -13.83 -24.47
CA THR A 399 6.56 -12.97 -23.57
C THR A 399 5.80 -12.77 -22.26
N LYS A 400 4.46 -12.65 -22.32
CA LYS A 400 3.62 -12.55 -21.12
C LYS A 400 3.64 -13.85 -20.31
N ARG A 401 3.50 -15.02 -20.96
CA ARG A 401 3.58 -16.34 -20.32
C ARG A 401 4.92 -16.54 -19.62
N TYR A 402 6.02 -16.22 -20.30
CA TYR A 402 7.36 -16.33 -19.73
C TYR A 402 7.57 -15.38 -18.54
N ALA A 403 7.15 -14.12 -18.65
CA ALA A 403 7.22 -13.17 -17.55
C ALA A 403 6.37 -13.62 -16.35
N ALA A 404 5.15 -14.13 -16.58
CA ALA A 404 4.28 -14.66 -15.53
C ALA A 404 4.91 -15.87 -14.82
N TYR A 405 5.54 -16.77 -15.59
CA TYR A 405 6.26 -17.91 -15.03
C TYR A 405 7.47 -17.49 -14.19
N LYS A 406 8.26 -16.52 -14.68
CA LYS A 406 9.39 -15.93 -13.93
C LYS A 406 8.90 -15.30 -12.62
N THR A 407 7.77 -14.58 -12.65
CA THR A 407 7.12 -14.05 -11.44
C THR A 407 6.73 -15.17 -10.49
N LEU A 408 6.03 -16.21 -10.95
CA LEU A 408 5.64 -17.37 -10.12
C LEU A 408 6.87 -18.03 -9.48
N LYS A 409 7.90 -18.32 -10.28
CA LYS A 409 9.16 -18.91 -9.83
C LYS A 409 9.82 -18.08 -8.74
N CYS A 410 9.97 -16.78 -8.98
CA CYS A 410 10.56 -15.84 -8.04
C CYS A 410 9.75 -15.80 -6.74
N THR A 411 8.44 -15.57 -6.83
CA THR A 411 7.54 -15.54 -5.67
C THR A 411 7.63 -16.82 -4.83
N VAL A 412 7.55 -18.00 -5.46
CA VAL A 412 7.65 -19.28 -4.75
C VAL A 412 9.00 -19.43 -4.03
N ASN A 413 10.10 -19.02 -4.68
CA ASN A 413 11.43 -19.08 -4.09
C ASN A 413 11.52 -18.28 -2.77
N TYR A 414 10.92 -17.09 -2.72
CA TYR A 414 10.93 -16.23 -1.53
C TYR A 414 9.94 -16.66 -0.47
N LEU A 415 8.69 -17.00 -0.85
CA LEU A 415 7.69 -17.47 0.10
C LEU A 415 8.20 -18.70 0.86
N ARG A 416 8.92 -19.60 0.19
CA ARG A 416 9.53 -20.79 0.80
C ARG A 416 10.64 -20.50 1.82
N ARG A 417 11.15 -19.26 1.90
CA ARG A 417 12.11 -18.81 2.92
C ARG A 417 11.42 -18.39 4.23
N ILE A 418 10.09 -18.21 4.22
CA ILE A 418 9.31 -17.93 5.42
C ILE A 418 9.36 -19.19 6.32
N PRO A 419 9.83 -19.06 7.58
CA PRO A 419 9.84 -20.18 8.52
C PRO A 419 8.45 -20.77 8.70
N ASN A 420 8.35 -22.10 8.67
CA ASN A 420 7.09 -22.84 8.88
C ASN A 420 5.93 -22.41 7.97
N ILE A 421 6.22 -21.89 6.76
CA ILE A 421 5.15 -21.56 5.80
C ILE A 421 4.30 -22.79 5.48
N SER A 422 2.98 -22.62 5.58
CA SER A 422 2.03 -23.67 5.21
C SER A 422 2.17 -24.03 3.73
N PRO A 423 2.09 -25.33 3.35
CA PRO A 423 2.02 -25.74 1.95
C PRO A 423 0.85 -25.11 1.17
N TYR A 424 -0.21 -24.70 1.86
CA TYR A 424 -1.43 -24.11 1.29
C TYR A 424 -1.57 -22.61 1.66
N ASP A 425 -0.46 -21.91 1.92
CA ASP A 425 -0.47 -20.46 2.11
C ASP A 425 -1.16 -19.77 0.91
N SER A 426 -2.10 -18.86 1.20
CA SER A 426 -2.94 -18.21 0.19
C SER A 426 -2.15 -17.44 -0.87
N ARG A 427 -0.91 -17.03 -0.56
CA ARG A 427 -0.02 -16.37 -1.52
C ARG A 427 0.42 -17.28 -2.65
N PHE A 428 0.50 -18.60 -2.42
CA PHE A 428 0.73 -19.57 -3.50
C PHE A 428 -0.46 -19.62 -4.46
N LEU A 429 -1.69 -19.66 -3.93
CA LEU A 429 -2.91 -19.60 -4.74
C LEU A 429 -2.96 -18.32 -5.58
N LEU A 430 -2.67 -17.17 -5.00
CA LEU A 430 -2.65 -15.89 -5.72
C LEU A 430 -1.61 -15.87 -6.84
N ALA A 431 -0.40 -16.36 -6.57
CA ALA A 431 0.67 -16.44 -7.56
C ALA A 431 0.31 -17.41 -8.71
N VAL A 432 -0.31 -18.55 -8.40
CA VAL A 432 -0.81 -19.49 -9.41
C VAL A 432 -1.90 -18.84 -10.25
N LYS A 433 -2.94 -18.26 -9.65
CA LYS A 433 -4.02 -17.61 -10.42
C LYS A 433 -3.48 -16.53 -11.38
N PHE A 434 -2.51 -15.74 -10.92
CA PHE A 434 -1.82 -14.78 -11.79
C PHE A 434 -1.11 -15.46 -12.95
N PHE A 435 -0.38 -16.55 -12.70
CA PHE A 435 0.29 -17.32 -13.75
C PHE A 435 -0.72 -17.94 -14.76
N LEU A 436 -1.79 -18.57 -14.27
CA LEU A 436 -2.80 -19.21 -15.12
C LEU A 436 -3.49 -18.22 -16.06
N PHE A 437 -3.78 -17.01 -15.58
CA PHE A 437 -4.37 -15.96 -16.40
C PHE A 437 -3.54 -15.72 -17.67
N TYR A 438 -2.22 -15.64 -17.56
CA TYR A 438 -1.35 -15.46 -18.74
C TYR A 438 -1.09 -16.76 -19.50
N LEU A 439 -1.03 -17.91 -18.81
CA LEU A 439 -0.91 -19.22 -19.45
C LEU A 439 -2.05 -19.45 -20.47
N PHE A 440 -3.26 -19.01 -20.12
CA PHE A 440 -4.48 -19.12 -20.93
C PHE A 440 -4.84 -17.82 -21.65
N ASP A 441 -3.85 -17.06 -22.15
CA ASP A 441 -4.04 -15.92 -23.07
C ASP A 441 -4.90 -14.76 -22.53
N GLU A 442 -4.73 -14.45 -21.24
CA GLU A 442 -5.46 -13.36 -20.56
C GLU A 442 -6.96 -13.63 -20.44
N ASN A 443 -7.37 -14.90 -20.52
CA ASN A 443 -8.72 -15.34 -20.18
C ASN A 443 -8.88 -15.47 -18.64
N PRO A 444 -9.98 -14.98 -18.06
CA PRO A 444 -10.22 -15.11 -16.62
C PRO A 444 -10.23 -16.57 -16.14
N VAL A 445 -9.56 -16.81 -15.02
CA VAL A 445 -9.42 -18.15 -14.43
C VAL A 445 -10.03 -18.21 -13.03
N VAL A 446 -10.84 -19.25 -12.79
CA VAL A 446 -11.36 -19.61 -11.48
C VAL A 446 -10.89 -21.02 -11.15
N ILE A 447 -10.23 -21.19 -10.00
CA ILE A 447 -9.91 -22.50 -9.47
C ILE A 447 -11.07 -22.87 -8.55
N LYS A 448 -11.86 -23.86 -8.95
CA LYS A 448 -13.05 -24.33 -8.24
C LYS A 448 -12.63 -25.46 -7.30
N PRO A 449 -12.85 -25.34 -5.97
CA PRO A 449 -12.58 -26.44 -5.05
C PRO A 449 -13.43 -27.66 -5.41
N THR A 450 -12.79 -28.83 -5.48
CA THR A 450 -13.44 -30.13 -5.74
C THR A 450 -13.35 -31.03 -4.51
N ILE A 451 -12.14 -31.47 -4.16
CA ILE A 451 -11.91 -32.41 -3.05
C ILE A 451 -11.80 -31.74 -1.67
N ASN A 452 -11.57 -30.42 -1.61
CA ASN A 452 -11.45 -29.67 -0.36
C ASN A 452 -11.93 -28.21 -0.55
N ARG A 453 -12.69 -27.66 0.42
CA ARG A 453 -13.27 -26.30 0.32
C ARG A 453 -12.25 -25.18 0.40
N ASP A 454 -11.17 -25.39 1.15
CA ASP A 454 -10.21 -24.34 1.52
C ASP A 454 -8.86 -24.50 0.80
N ILE A 455 -8.53 -25.73 0.35
CA ILE A 455 -7.24 -26.06 -0.24
C ILE A 455 -7.41 -26.37 -1.73
N CYS A 456 -7.08 -25.38 -2.57
CA CYS A 456 -7.10 -25.51 -4.04
C CYS A 456 -5.70 -25.61 -4.66
N VAL A 457 -4.66 -25.18 -3.95
CA VAL A 457 -3.28 -25.14 -4.42
C VAL A 457 -2.36 -25.55 -3.28
N LEU A 458 -1.38 -26.42 -3.58
CA LEU A 458 -0.33 -26.83 -2.65
C LEU A 458 1.03 -26.51 -3.24
N CYS A 459 1.95 -25.97 -2.43
CA CYS A 459 3.34 -25.80 -2.77
C CYS A 459 4.22 -26.59 -1.79
N THR A 460 4.79 -27.68 -2.27
CA THR A 460 5.60 -28.59 -1.45
C THR A 460 7.03 -28.67 -1.97
N ARG A 461 7.98 -28.95 -1.06
CA ARG A 461 9.36 -29.28 -1.41
C ARG A 461 9.59 -30.74 -1.14
N GLY A 462 10.00 -31.45 -2.17
CA GLY A 462 10.38 -32.85 -2.14
C GLY A 462 9.25 -33.85 -2.38
N LYS A 463 9.63 -35.03 -2.83
CA LYS A 463 8.71 -36.08 -3.32
C LYS A 463 7.85 -36.68 -2.22
N ASN A 464 8.45 -37.12 -1.11
CA ASN A 464 7.69 -37.79 -0.06
C ASN A 464 6.65 -36.86 0.59
N THR A 465 7.02 -35.60 0.79
CA THR A 465 6.11 -34.57 1.31
C THR A 465 4.95 -34.34 0.36
N ARG A 466 5.20 -34.14 -0.94
CA ARG A 466 4.11 -33.87 -1.91
C ARG A 466 3.10 -35.00 -2.00
N ILE A 467 3.57 -36.24 -2.01
CA ILE A 467 2.72 -37.45 -2.04
C ILE A 467 1.89 -37.52 -0.76
N LYS A 468 2.52 -37.32 0.41
CA LYS A 468 1.84 -37.39 1.71
C LYS A 468 0.72 -36.34 1.84
N GLU A 469 0.97 -35.10 1.43
CA GLU A 469 -0.03 -34.03 1.50
C GLU A 469 -1.25 -34.34 0.62
N LEU A 470 -1.04 -34.79 -0.62
CA LEU A 470 -2.15 -35.15 -1.52
C LEU A 470 -2.92 -36.39 -1.04
N GLN A 471 -2.22 -37.41 -0.54
CA GLN A 471 -2.88 -38.57 0.07
C GLN A 471 -3.70 -38.16 1.30
N SER A 472 -3.21 -37.21 2.09
CA SER A 472 -3.98 -36.67 3.22
C SER A 472 -5.24 -35.97 2.75
N LEU A 473 -5.15 -35.15 1.69
CA LEU A 473 -6.30 -34.48 1.10
C LEU A 473 -7.35 -35.47 0.58
N LEU A 474 -6.92 -36.50 -0.15
CA LEU A 474 -7.80 -37.56 -0.66
C LEU A 474 -8.51 -38.31 0.49
N LYS A 475 -7.80 -38.63 1.58
CA LYS A 475 -8.39 -39.31 2.75
C LYS A 475 -9.47 -38.48 3.44
N SER A 476 -9.35 -37.15 3.41
CA SER A 476 -10.33 -36.22 3.97
C SER A 476 -11.21 -35.57 2.90
N SER A 477 -11.28 -36.18 1.70
CA SER A 477 -11.94 -35.57 0.55
C SER A 477 -13.44 -35.43 0.76
N ILE A 478 -13.99 -34.32 0.28
CA ILE A 478 -15.44 -34.09 0.14
C ILE A 478 -15.93 -34.30 -1.30
N GLY A 479 -15.02 -34.63 -2.22
CA GLY A 479 -15.31 -34.79 -3.64
C GLY A 479 -16.01 -36.11 -3.96
N ASN A 480 -16.68 -36.16 -5.11
CA ASN A 480 -17.30 -37.38 -5.64
C ASN A 480 -16.25 -38.34 -6.25
N GLU A 481 -16.68 -39.50 -6.76
CA GLU A 481 -15.79 -40.51 -7.36
C GLU A 481 -14.97 -39.95 -8.53
N ASP A 482 -15.59 -39.17 -9.42
CA ASP A 482 -14.91 -38.55 -10.56
C ASP A 482 -13.87 -37.52 -10.07
N GLU A 483 -14.23 -36.62 -9.16
CA GLU A 483 -13.34 -35.59 -8.60
C GLU A 483 -12.17 -36.21 -7.81
N ASN A 484 -12.38 -37.35 -7.15
CA ASN A 484 -11.30 -38.08 -6.48
C ASN A 484 -10.39 -38.77 -7.51
N HIS A 485 -10.94 -39.38 -8.56
CA HIS A 485 -10.18 -39.98 -9.67
C HIS A 485 -9.28 -38.95 -10.36
N GLU A 486 -9.74 -37.72 -10.57
CA GLU A 486 -8.94 -36.62 -11.12
C GLU A 486 -7.67 -36.37 -10.28
N VAL A 487 -7.80 -36.36 -8.96
CA VAL A 487 -6.67 -36.12 -8.04
C VAL A 487 -5.80 -37.37 -7.87
N GLU A 488 -6.36 -38.57 -7.95
CA GLU A 488 -5.60 -39.82 -8.00
C GLU A 488 -4.72 -39.90 -9.26
N PHE A 489 -5.27 -39.52 -10.42
CA PHE A 489 -4.49 -39.42 -11.65
C PHE A 489 -3.35 -38.40 -11.50
N LEU A 490 -3.63 -37.23 -10.94
CA LEU A 490 -2.60 -36.25 -10.62
C LEU A 490 -1.52 -36.81 -9.68
N LEU A 491 -1.92 -37.58 -8.66
CA LEU A 491 -1.00 -38.20 -7.71
C LEU A 491 -0.10 -39.23 -8.39
N SER A 492 -0.64 -40.03 -9.33
CA SER A 492 0.15 -41.01 -10.09
C SER A 492 1.32 -40.34 -10.84
N GLN A 493 1.07 -39.18 -11.45
CA GLN A 493 2.11 -38.44 -12.17
C GLN A 493 3.21 -37.91 -11.25
N LEU A 494 2.90 -37.65 -9.97
CA LEU A 494 3.88 -37.24 -8.97
C LEU A 494 4.64 -38.42 -8.34
N ILE A 495 4.03 -39.62 -8.32
CA ILE A 495 4.69 -40.85 -7.88
C ILE A 495 5.77 -41.27 -8.89
N ASP A 496 5.49 -41.13 -10.18
CA ASP A 496 6.43 -41.48 -11.25
C ASP A 496 7.57 -40.45 -11.41
N ASP A 497 7.36 -39.23 -10.94
CA ASP A 497 8.39 -38.19 -10.94
C ASP A 497 9.51 -38.51 -9.94
N THR A 498 10.75 -38.64 -10.43
CA THR A 498 11.92 -38.93 -9.60
C THR A 498 12.60 -37.68 -9.05
N VAL A 499 12.22 -36.48 -9.52
CA VAL A 499 12.94 -35.25 -9.20
C VAL A 499 12.44 -34.65 -7.88
N ASN A 500 13.38 -34.48 -6.94
CA ASN A 500 13.12 -34.01 -5.58
C ASN A 500 13.15 -32.48 -5.45
N ASP A 501 12.33 -31.78 -6.22
CA ASP A 501 12.28 -30.31 -6.28
C ASP A 501 11.05 -29.69 -5.59
N THR A 502 10.86 -28.38 -5.77
CA THR A 502 9.65 -27.67 -5.36
C THR A 502 8.59 -27.81 -6.44
N THR A 503 7.38 -28.21 -6.06
CA THR A 503 6.26 -28.42 -6.97
C THR A 503 5.02 -27.75 -6.42
N ILE A 504 4.30 -27.10 -7.33
CA ILE A 504 2.95 -26.62 -7.11
C ILE A 504 1.97 -27.61 -7.71
N THR A 505 0.97 -27.98 -6.94
CA THR A 505 -0.09 -28.89 -7.35
C THR A 505 -1.43 -28.19 -7.23
N ILE A 506 -2.28 -28.36 -8.24
CA ILE A 506 -3.64 -27.84 -8.27
C ILE A 506 -4.60 -29.05 -8.33
N PRO A 507 -4.96 -29.65 -7.19
CA PRO A 507 -5.91 -30.77 -7.12
C PRO A 507 -7.35 -30.23 -7.10
N ALA A 508 -7.68 -29.41 -8.10
CA ALA A 508 -8.93 -28.68 -8.19
C ALA A 508 -9.22 -28.35 -9.65
N SER A 509 -10.51 -28.24 -9.98
CA SER A 509 -10.94 -27.88 -11.34
C SER A 509 -10.52 -26.45 -11.69
N ILE A 510 -9.92 -26.26 -12.85
CA ILE A 510 -9.46 -24.97 -13.37
C ILE A 510 -10.41 -24.53 -14.49
N LEU A 511 -11.32 -23.62 -14.17
CA LEU A 511 -12.29 -23.06 -15.10
C LEU A 511 -11.69 -21.85 -15.81
N VAL A 512 -11.69 -21.88 -17.14
CA VAL A 512 -11.23 -20.77 -17.99
C VAL A 512 -12.43 -20.18 -18.71
N TYR A 513 -12.66 -18.88 -18.53
CA TYR A 513 -13.77 -18.15 -19.13
C TYR A 513 -13.31 -17.31 -20.31
N GLN A 514 -14.20 -17.10 -21.28
CA GLN A 514 -13.91 -16.26 -22.42
C GLN A 514 -13.76 -14.81 -21.97
N LYS A 515 -12.63 -14.18 -22.33
CA LYS A 515 -12.48 -12.73 -22.16
C LYS A 515 -13.64 -11.99 -22.84
N ASP A 516 -14.13 -10.94 -22.18
CA ASP A 516 -15.21 -10.08 -22.68
C ASP A 516 -16.60 -10.75 -22.84
N ALA A 517 -16.78 -11.99 -22.37
CA ALA A 517 -18.08 -12.67 -22.36
C ALA A 517 -18.40 -13.23 -20.96
N ILE A 518 -19.25 -12.51 -20.23
CA ILE A 518 -19.60 -12.81 -18.84
C ILE A 518 -20.20 -14.23 -18.73
N GLY A 519 -19.56 -15.07 -17.91
CA GLY A 519 -20.05 -16.42 -17.60
C GLY A 519 -19.85 -17.49 -18.69
N ARG A 520 -19.31 -17.14 -19.86
CA ARG A 520 -19.09 -18.11 -20.93
C ARG A 520 -17.81 -18.92 -20.68
N LYS A 521 -17.97 -20.19 -20.29
CA LYS A 521 -16.86 -21.14 -20.12
C LYS A 521 -16.23 -21.50 -21.47
N LEU A 522 -14.90 -21.35 -21.60
CA LEU A 522 -14.12 -21.84 -22.75
C LEU A 522 -13.68 -23.28 -22.53
N SER A 523 -13.08 -23.52 -21.37
CA SER A 523 -12.47 -24.78 -21.02
C SER A 523 -12.51 -24.99 -19.51
N GLU A 524 -12.33 -26.25 -19.12
CA GLU A 524 -12.18 -26.70 -17.74
C GLU A 524 -11.05 -27.71 -17.74
N PHE A 525 -10.08 -27.62 -16.84
CA PHE A 525 -9.02 -28.62 -16.68
C PHE A 525 -9.16 -29.30 -15.33
N ASP A 526 -8.95 -30.62 -15.32
CA ASP A 526 -9.25 -31.50 -14.18
C ASP A 526 -8.18 -31.34 -13.07
N GLY A 527 -6.99 -30.88 -13.43
CA GLY A 527 -5.93 -30.52 -12.51
C GLY A 527 -4.66 -30.08 -13.25
N MET A 528 -3.69 -29.57 -12.50
CA MET A 528 -2.41 -29.17 -13.09
C MET A 528 -1.25 -29.29 -12.10
N ILE A 529 -0.07 -29.62 -12.63
CA ILE A 529 1.19 -29.62 -11.88
C ILE A 529 2.10 -28.56 -12.46
N VAL A 530 2.75 -27.76 -11.61
CA VAL A 530 3.74 -26.76 -12.00
C VAL A 530 5.04 -26.97 -11.24
N HIS A 531 6.15 -27.11 -11.95
CA HIS A 531 7.49 -27.21 -11.42
C HIS A 531 8.23 -25.87 -11.63
N PRO A 532 8.10 -24.91 -10.68
CA PRO A 532 8.64 -23.56 -10.83
C PRO A 532 10.17 -23.51 -10.97
N MET A 533 10.88 -24.58 -10.58
CA MET A 533 12.34 -24.61 -10.58
C MET A 533 12.96 -25.37 -11.76
N ARG A 534 12.15 -25.99 -12.62
CA ARG A 534 12.65 -26.77 -13.78
C ARG A 534 12.96 -25.90 -14.98
N LYS A 535 13.88 -26.38 -15.83
CA LYS A 535 14.24 -25.75 -17.11
C LYS A 535 13.36 -26.22 -18.28
N VAL A 536 12.75 -27.40 -18.17
CA VAL A 536 11.85 -28.01 -19.15
C VAL A 536 10.72 -28.71 -18.41
N ASN A 537 9.61 -28.95 -19.11
CA ASN A 537 8.42 -29.64 -18.60
C ASN A 537 7.92 -28.98 -17.30
N GLN A 538 7.88 -27.64 -17.32
CA GLN A 538 7.47 -26.82 -16.18
C GLN A 538 6.01 -27.03 -15.83
N VAL A 539 5.14 -27.31 -16.80
CA VAL A 539 3.70 -27.46 -16.59
C VAL A 539 3.29 -28.84 -17.08
N ILE A 540 2.45 -29.52 -16.30
CA ILE A 540 1.82 -30.77 -16.70
C ILE A 540 0.32 -30.53 -16.69
N PHE A 541 -0.29 -30.60 -17.88
CA PHE A 541 -1.73 -30.61 -18.05
C PHE A 541 -2.24 -32.03 -17.86
N LEU A 542 -3.34 -32.19 -17.14
CA LEU A 542 -3.96 -33.48 -16.88
C LEU A 542 -5.43 -33.46 -17.31
N GLU A 543 -5.85 -34.58 -17.89
CA GLU A 543 -7.22 -34.87 -18.28
C GLU A 543 -7.57 -36.27 -17.80
N ALA A 544 -8.46 -36.38 -16.81
CA ALA A 544 -8.89 -37.67 -16.28
C ALA A 544 -10.25 -38.06 -16.87
N LYS A 545 -10.45 -39.33 -17.19
CA LYS A 545 -11.69 -39.85 -17.77
C LYS A 545 -12.03 -41.21 -17.18
N ASN A 546 -13.33 -41.42 -16.96
CA ASN A 546 -13.86 -42.65 -16.37
C ASN A 546 -13.47 -43.87 -17.22
N ARG A 547 -13.27 -44.99 -16.52
CA ARG A 547 -12.67 -46.23 -17.04
C ARG A 547 -13.53 -46.97 -18.08
N ASP A 548 -14.76 -46.51 -18.32
CA ASP A 548 -15.69 -47.09 -19.30
C ASP A 548 -15.54 -46.47 -20.72
N LYS A 549 -14.64 -45.50 -20.91
CA LYS A 549 -14.43 -44.80 -22.18
C LYS A 549 -13.30 -45.44 -23.01
N LYS A 550 -13.11 -45.02 -24.27
CA LYS A 550 -11.96 -45.47 -25.08
C LYS A 550 -10.66 -44.78 -24.62
N PRO A 551 -9.49 -45.45 -24.60
CA PRO A 551 -8.21 -44.86 -24.17
C PRO A 551 -7.84 -43.52 -24.86
N SER A 552 -8.20 -43.35 -26.13
CA SER A 552 -7.94 -42.12 -26.88
C SER A 552 -8.83 -40.93 -26.48
N PHE A 553 -9.88 -41.15 -25.69
CA PHE A 553 -10.86 -40.12 -25.36
C PHE A 553 -10.25 -39.01 -24.50
N GLY A 554 -9.46 -39.35 -23.47
CA GLY A 554 -8.73 -38.36 -22.66
C GLY A 554 -7.79 -37.51 -23.51
N LYS A 555 -7.03 -38.13 -24.42
CA LYS A 555 -6.15 -37.42 -25.37
C LYS A 555 -6.93 -36.44 -26.24
N ASN A 556 -8.05 -36.88 -26.83
CA ASN A 556 -8.87 -36.03 -27.70
C ASN A 556 -9.50 -34.86 -26.93
N CYS A 557 -9.96 -35.08 -25.70
CA CYS A 557 -10.46 -34.01 -24.84
C CYS A 557 -9.36 -32.98 -24.54
N LEU A 558 -8.15 -33.43 -24.20
CA LEU A 558 -7.05 -32.52 -23.92
C LEU A 558 -6.65 -31.70 -25.16
N ILE A 559 -6.61 -32.32 -26.35
CA ILE A 559 -6.42 -31.63 -27.65
C ILE A 559 -7.46 -30.53 -27.84
N GLU A 560 -8.75 -30.85 -27.71
CA GLU A 560 -9.84 -29.88 -27.87
C GLU A 560 -9.73 -28.70 -26.88
N LYS A 561 -9.24 -28.96 -25.66
CA LYS A 561 -9.00 -27.93 -24.66
C LYS A 561 -7.80 -27.06 -25.02
N LEU A 562 -6.69 -27.64 -25.48
CA LEU A 562 -5.46 -26.92 -25.85
C LEU A 562 -5.65 -26.06 -27.11
N ASP A 563 -6.42 -26.54 -28.09
CA ASP A 563 -6.72 -25.83 -29.35
C ASP A 563 -7.47 -24.49 -29.14
N LYS A 564 -8.02 -24.26 -27.94
CA LYS A 564 -8.70 -23.02 -27.55
C LYS A 564 -7.71 -21.91 -27.13
N PHE A 565 -6.43 -22.24 -27.00
CA PHE A 565 -5.38 -21.35 -26.51
C PHE A 565 -4.20 -21.29 -27.47
N SER A 566 -3.40 -20.24 -27.37
CA SER A 566 -2.20 -20.02 -28.19
C SER A 566 -1.01 -20.89 -27.73
N ILE A 567 -1.26 -22.10 -27.24
CA ILE A 567 -0.24 -23.01 -26.73
C ILE A 567 0.21 -23.93 -27.86
N GLU A 568 1.48 -23.82 -28.26
CA GLU A 568 2.05 -24.72 -29.27
C GLU A 568 2.32 -26.10 -28.66
N TYR A 569 1.78 -27.14 -29.30
CA TYR A 569 1.99 -28.53 -28.89
C TYR A 569 2.00 -29.47 -30.10
N VAL A 570 2.63 -30.63 -29.94
CA VAL A 570 2.55 -31.75 -30.89
C VAL A 570 1.64 -32.80 -30.29
N SER A 571 0.60 -33.22 -31.01
CA SER A 571 -0.41 -34.15 -30.48
C SER A 571 0.17 -35.50 -30.03
N ASP A 572 1.28 -35.95 -30.64
CA ASP A 572 1.98 -37.19 -30.29
C ASP A 572 2.78 -37.12 -28.98
N ASP A 573 3.02 -35.91 -28.48
CA ASP A 573 3.65 -35.70 -27.17
C ASP A 573 2.66 -35.90 -26.01
N ILE A 574 1.35 -35.93 -26.29
CA ILE A 574 0.31 -36.25 -25.31
C ILE A 574 0.36 -37.74 -25.00
N LYS A 575 0.58 -38.09 -23.73
CA LYS A 575 0.67 -39.47 -23.26
C LYS A 575 -0.66 -39.93 -22.69
N ILE A 576 -1.01 -41.18 -22.99
CA ILE A 576 -2.19 -41.86 -22.47
C ILE A 576 -1.72 -42.80 -21.37
N VAL A 577 -2.41 -42.76 -20.22
CA VAL A 577 -2.25 -43.70 -19.12
C VAL A 577 -3.64 -44.28 -18.88
N ASP A 578 -3.85 -45.54 -19.24
CA ASP A 578 -5.16 -46.19 -19.27
C ASP A 578 -6.19 -45.40 -20.10
N TYR A 579 -7.07 -44.64 -19.44
CA TYR A 579 -8.11 -43.81 -20.06
C TYR A 579 -7.87 -42.31 -19.88
N ASP A 580 -6.87 -41.96 -19.08
CA ASP A 580 -6.47 -40.61 -18.76
C ASP A 580 -5.37 -40.13 -19.71
N ALA A 581 -5.16 -38.83 -19.79
CA ALA A 581 -4.12 -38.24 -20.61
C ALA A 581 -3.40 -37.10 -19.90
N TYR A 582 -2.10 -36.96 -20.18
CA TYR A 582 -1.33 -35.82 -19.72
C TYR A 582 -0.41 -35.29 -20.81
N TRP A 583 -0.04 -34.03 -20.68
CA TRP A 583 0.93 -33.38 -21.55
C TRP A 583 1.89 -32.50 -20.76
N LYS A 584 3.18 -32.60 -21.08
CA LYS A 584 4.26 -31.84 -20.44
C LYS A 584 4.62 -30.66 -21.33
N TYR A 585 4.42 -29.45 -20.82
CA TYR A 585 4.67 -28.20 -21.51
C TYR A 585 5.90 -27.49 -20.96
N SER A 586 6.72 -26.98 -21.88
CA SER A 586 7.88 -26.15 -21.55
C SER A 586 7.64 -24.68 -21.89
N ILE A 587 7.78 -23.81 -20.90
CA ILE A 587 7.63 -22.37 -21.09
C ILE A 587 8.96 -21.83 -21.62
N LYS A 588 8.94 -21.26 -22.82
CA LYS A 588 10.11 -20.72 -23.50
C LYS A 588 10.30 -19.23 -23.21
#